data_AF-A0A2N0QGK1-F1
#
_entry.id   AF-A0A2N0QGK1-F1
#
_cell.length_a   1.000
_cell.length_b   1.000
_cell.length_c   1.000
_cell.angle_alpha   90.00
_cell.angle_beta   90.00
_cell.angle_gamma   90.00
#
_symmetry.space_group_name_H-M   'P 1'
#
loop_
_entity.id
_entity.type
_entity.pdbx_description
1 polymer ?
#
loop_
_entity_poly.entity_id
_entity_poly.type
_entity_poly.pdbx_seq_one_letter_code
_entity_poly.pdbx_strand_id
1 'polypeptide(L)'
;MGPSGCGKTTLLNLLGDRVGSKGVQGTIALNGHKMTKKSKRFVAYCTQDDIFFPHLTVKETLSYTARLRLPRELSRREKLKQVENTMALLNLTKCADTIIGDQRIRGVSGGERKRANIASELLTDPSVILLDEPTSGL
;
A
#
# COMPACT_ATOMS: atom_id res chain seq x y z
N MET A 1 20.01 7.98 -0.52
CA MET A 1 19.80 7.73 0.93
C MET A 1 20.14 9.01 1.67
N GLY A 2 19.24 9.55 2.48
CA GLY A 2 19.50 10.72 3.33
C GLY A 2 19.41 10.32 4.81
N PRO A 3 20.06 11.06 5.73
CA PRO A 3 20.07 10.74 7.16
C PRO A 3 18.66 10.79 7.77
N SER A 4 18.48 10.18 8.94
CA SER A 4 17.23 10.32 9.71
C SER A 4 16.95 11.79 10.00
N GLY A 5 15.69 12.20 9.84
CA GLY A 5 15.28 13.60 10.04
C GLY A 5 15.52 14.54 8.86
N CYS A 6 16.12 14.09 7.75
CA CYS A 6 16.34 14.96 6.58
C CYS A 6 15.08 15.26 5.73
N GLY A 7 13.89 14.82 6.19
CA GLY A 7 12.62 15.07 5.51
C GLY A 7 12.21 14.07 4.42
N LYS A 8 12.76 12.84 4.40
CA LYS A 8 12.38 11.79 3.42
C LYS A 8 10.88 11.50 3.43
N THR A 9 10.34 11.15 4.60
CA THR A 9 8.91 10.92 4.83
C THR A 9 8.10 12.17 4.53
N THR A 10 8.60 13.36 4.86
CA THR A 10 7.93 14.63 4.52
C THR A 10 7.81 14.81 3.00
N LEU A 11 8.88 14.55 2.25
CA LEU A 11 8.91 14.64 0.80
C LEU A 11 7.96 13.62 0.16
N LEU A 12 7.99 12.36 0.60
CA LEU A 12 7.06 11.34 0.10
C LEU A 12 5.61 11.71 0.39
N ASN A 13 5.31 12.19 1.60
CA ASN A 13 3.95 12.65 1.95
C ASN A 13 3.50 13.84 1.10
N LEU A 14 4.41 14.75 0.73
CA LEU A 14 4.11 15.84 -0.22
C LEU A 14 3.78 15.30 -1.61
N LEU A 15 4.59 14.36 -2.13
CA LEU A 15 4.36 13.72 -3.43
C LEU A 15 3.06 12.89 -3.46
N GLY A 16 2.68 12.28 -2.33
CA GLY A 16 1.42 11.56 -2.17
C GLY A 16 0.19 12.45 -1.91
N ASP A 17 0.35 13.77 -1.89
CA ASP A 17 -0.68 14.76 -1.53
C ASP A 17 -1.37 14.42 -0.19
N ARG A 18 -0.56 14.09 0.82
CA ARG A 18 -0.94 13.75 2.20
C ARG A 18 -0.67 14.88 3.20
N VAL A 19 0.07 15.91 2.79
CA VAL A 19 0.34 17.12 3.60
C VAL A 19 -0.53 18.26 3.07
N GLY A 20 -1.07 19.08 3.96
CA GLY A 20 -1.78 20.30 3.56
C GLY A 20 -0.87 21.28 2.82
N SER A 21 -1.46 22.24 2.11
CA SER A 21 -0.74 23.24 1.31
C SER A 21 -0.01 24.32 2.13
N LYS A 22 -0.10 24.30 3.47
CA LYS A 22 0.47 25.33 4.33
C LYS A 22 1.99 25.19 4.39
N GLY A 23 2.71 26.22 3.93
CA GLY A 23 4.17 26.26 3.93
C GLY A 23 4.85 25.46 2.81
N VAL A 24 4.07 24.96 1.84
CA VAL A 24 4.59 24.24 0.67
C VAL A 24 4.81 25.22 -0.48
N GLN A 25 6.00 25.19 -1.08
CA GLN A 25 6.34 25.96 -2.28
C GLN A 25 6.70 25.01 -3.43
N GLY A 26 6.48 25.45 -4.67
CA GLY A 26 6.72 24.67 -5.88
C GLY A 26 5.47 24.00 -6.46
N THR A 27 5.67 23.18 -7.48
CA THR A 27 4.58 22.51 -8.22
C THR A 27 4.84 21.02 -8.35
N ILE A 28 3.83 20.20 -8.07
CA ILE A 28 3.86 18.75 -8.29
C ILE A 28 2.97 18.44 -9.50
N ALA A 29 3.54 17.73 -10.47
CA ALA A 29 2.86 17.31 -11.68
C ALA A 29 3.00 15.80 -11.90
N LEU A 30 1.94 15.17 -12.42
CA LEU A 30 1.93 13.79 -12.88
C LEU A 30 1.69 13.82 -14.39
N ASN A 31 2.64 13.29 -15.18
CA ASN A 31 2.62 13.35 -16.65
C ASN A 31 2.43 14.77 -17.21
N GLY A 32 3.12 15.77 -16.63
CA GLY A 32 3.02 17.18 -17.05
C GLY A 32 1.76 17.91 -16.60
N HIS A 33 0.80 17.22 -15.96
CA HIS A 33 -0.43 17.82 -15.45
C HIS A 33 -0.38 17.99 -13.94
N LYS A 34 -0.90 19.12 -13.43
CA LYS A 34 -1.04 19.35 -11.99
C LYS A 34 -1.82 18.22 -11.34
N MET A 35 -1.35 17.75 -10.18
CA MET A 35 -2.07 16.71 -9.43
C MET A 35 -3.48 17.18 -9.04
N THR A 36 -4.46 16.30 -9.26
CA THR A 36 -5.86 16.48 -8.86
C THR A 36 -6.30 15.35 -7.95
N LYS A 37 -7.50 15.46 -7.34
CA LYS A 37 -8.12 14.35 -6.60
C LYS A 37 -8.26 13.08 -7.46
N LYS A 38 -8.54 13.22 -8.76
CA LYS A 38 -8.61 12.09 -9.69
C LYS A 38 -7.23 11.49 -9.99
N SER A 39 -6.17 12.28 -9.93
CA SER A 39 -4.80 11.82 -10.15
C SER A 39 -4.33 10.89 -9.02
N LYS A 40 -4.85 11.07 -7.80
CA LYS A 40 -4.50 10.24 -6.64
C LYS A 40 -4.75 8.74 -6.83
N ARG A 41 -5.74 8.37 -7.65
CA ARG A 41 -6.03 6.94 -7.92
C ARG A 41 -4.92 6.22 -8.68
N PHE A 42 -4.02 6.97 -9.33
CA PHE A 42 -2.88 6.44 -10.05
C PHE A 42 -1.61 6.39 -9.20
N VAL A 43 -1.64 6.92 -7.97
CA VAL A 43 -0.52 6.96 -7.05
C VAL A 43 -0.88 6.16 -5.81
N ALA A 44 -0.16 5.08 -5.55
CA ALA A 44 -0.26 4.35 -4.30
C ALA A 44 0.83 4.78 -3.31
N TYR A 45 0.52 4.70 -2.02
CA TYR A 45 1.43 5.09 -0.95
C TYR A 45 1.49 3.97 0.09
N CYS A 46 2.65 3.33 0.21
CA CYS A 46 2.93 2.36 1.26
C CYS A 46 3.64 3.09 2.42
N THR A 47 2.95 3.18 3.56
CA THR A 47 3.49 3.79 4.77
C THR A 47 4.60 2.94 5.40
N GLN A 48 5.41 3.57 6.25
CA GLN A 48 6.39 2.87 7.06
C GLN A 48 5.72 1.82 7.96
N ASP A 49 4.68 2.23 8.70
CA ASP A 49 3.89 1.35 9.55
C ASP A 49 2.88 0.52 8.74
N ASP A 50 2.80 -0.77 9.05
CA ASP A 50 1.81 -1.70 8.51
C ASP A 50 0.56 -1.68 9.39
N ILE A 51 -0.52 -1.04 8.93
CA ILE A 51 -1.77 -0.95 9.69
C ILE A 51 -2.75 -2.00 9.18
N PHE A 52 -2.84 -3.11 9.91
CA PHE A 52 -3.76 -4.21 9.61
C PHE A 52 -4.60 -4.59 10.82
N PHE A 53 -5.72 -5.26 10.57
CA PHE A 53 -6.44 -5.99 11.62
C PHE A 53 -5.66 -7.27 11.94
N PRO A 54 -5.12 -7.43 13.16
CA PRO A 54 -4.17 -8.49 13.47
C PRO A 54 -4.79 -9.89 13.42
N HIS A 55 -6.11 -9.98 13.54
CA HIS A 55 -6.86 -11.25 13.56
C HIS A 55 -7.29 -11.75 12.17
N LEU A 56 -7.16 -10.93 11.12
CA LEU A 56 -7.52 -11.34 9.76
C LEU A 56 -6.35 -12.04 9.09
N THR A 57 -6.65 -12.99 8.21
CA THR A 57 -5.65 -13.62 7.33
C THR A 57 -5.16 -12.66 6.26
N VAL A 58 -4.02 -12.98 5.63
CA VAL A 58 -3.52 -12.24 4.47
C VAL A 58 -4.58 -12.19 3.37
N LYS A 59 -5.19 -13.34 3.05
CA LYS A 59 -6.21 -13.46 2.01
C LYS A 59 -7.48 -12.69 2.36
N GLU A 60 -7.94 -12.74 3.60
CA GLU A 60 -9.10 -11.97 4.06
C GLU A 60 -8.85 -10.48 3.94
N THR A 61 -7.70 -10.02 4.45
CA THR A 61 -7.28 -8.62 4.40
C THR A 61 -7.26 -8.09 2.97
N LEU A 62 -6.59 -8.80 2.06
CA LEU A 62 -6.52 -8.41 0.65
C LEU A 62 -7.88 -8.51 -0.04
N SER A 63 -8.72 -9.49 0.30
CA SER A 63 -10.07 -9.62 -0.23
C SER A 63 -10.98 -8.46 0.21
N TYR A 64 -10.88 -8.01 1.47
CA TYR A 64 -11.60 -6.84 1.95
C TYR A 64 -11.13 -5.57 1.23
N THR A 65 -9.81 -5.38 1.13
CA THR A 65 -9.22 -4.26 0.40
C THR A 65 -9.67 -4.23 -1.06
N ALA A 66 -9.65 -5.37 -1.75
CA ALA A 66 -10.12 -5.49 -3.13
C ALA A 66 -11.61 -5.15 -3.26
N ARG A 67 -12.46 -5.63 -2.36
CA ARG A 67 -13.90 -5.31 -2.38
C ARG A 67 -14.17 -3.82 -2.23
N LEU A 68 -13.39 -3.13 -1.40
CA LEU A 68 -13.57 -1.70 -1.09
C LEU A 68 -12.93 -0.78 -2.13
N ARG A 69 -11.76 -1.14 -2.67
CA ARG A 69 -10.96 -0.25 -3.54
C ARG A 69 -11.10 -0.53 -5.03
N LEU A 70 -11.45 -1.77 -5.42
CA LEU A 70 -11.63 -2.08 -6.84
C LEU A 70 -12.99 -1.59 -7.37
N PRO A 71 -13.09 -1.24 -8.67
CA PRO A 71 -14.32 -0.80 -9.32
C PRO A 71 -15.53 -1.69 -8.99
N ARG A 72 -16.72 -1.08 -8.91
CA ARG A 72 -17.96 -1.81 -8.54
C ARG A 72 -18.44 -2.72 -9.66
N GLU A 73 -18.02 -2.42 -10.89
CA GLU A 73 -18.33 -3.12 -12.13
C GLU A 73 -17.64 -4.49 -12.19
N LEU A 74 -16.52 -4.67 -11.49
CA LEU A 74 -15.85 -5.95 -11.40
C LEU A 74 -16.65 -6.94 -10.54
N SER A 75 -16.87 -8.12 -11.10
CA SER A 75 -17.51 -9.23 -10.39
C SER A 75 -16.68 -9.66 -9.19
N ARG A 76 -17.33 -10.30 -8.20
CA ARG A 76 -16.64 -10.87 -7.04
C ARG A 76 -15.49 -11.81 -7.47
N ARG A 77 -15.71 -12.60 -8.53
CA ARG A 77 -14.71 -13.53 -9.05
C ARG A 77 -13.49 -12.81 -9.62
N GLU A 78 -13.68 -11.73 -10.35
CA GLU A 78 -12.57 -10.93 -10.89
C GLU A 78 -11.78 -10.24 -9.78
N LYS A 79 -12.45 -9.71 -8.76
CA LYS A 79 -11.78 -9.12 -7.59
C LYS A 79 -10.93 -10.15 -6.85
N LEU A 80 -11.45 -11.36 -6.64
CA LEU A 80 -10.70 -12.44 -6.00
C LEU A 80 -9.52 -12.92 -6.87
N LYS A 81 -9.70 -12.98 -8.20
CA LYS A 81 -8.61 -13.29 -9.12
C LYS A 81 -7.48 -12.26 -9.04
N GLN A 82 -7.81 -10.97 -8.92
CA GLN A 82 -6.81 -9.92 -8.72
C GLN A 82 -6.04 -10.14 -7.41
N VAL A 83 -6.74 -10.49 -6.32
CA VAL A 83 -6.10 -10.82 -5.03
C VAL A 83 -5.14 -12.01 -5.16
N GLU A 84 -5.54 -13.07 -5.84
CA GLU A 84 -4.70 -14.25 -6.07
C GLU A 84 -3.45 -13.90 -6.90
N ASN A 85 -3.61 -13.12 -7.98
CA ASN A 85 -2.49 -12.65 -8.80
C ASN A 85 -1.51 -11.80 -7.98
N THR A 86 -2.00 -10.86 -7.17
CA THR A 86 -1.16 -10.00 -6.34
C THR A 86 -0.44 -10.79 -5.25
N MET A 87 -1.11 -11.76 -4.61
CA MET A 87 -0.47 -12.65 -3.63
C MET A 87 0.64 -13.48 -4.27
N ALA A 88 0.40 -14.02 -5.47
CA ALA A 88 1.41 -14.77 -6.20
C ALA A 88 2.62 -13.90 -6.57
N LEU A 89 2.37 -12.69 -7.09
CA LEU A 89 3.43 -11.73 -7.46
C LEU A 89 4.37 -11.41 -6.29
N LEU A 90 3.83 -11.34 -5.07
CA LEU A 90 4.58 -10.99 -3.86
C LEU A 90 4.95 -12.21 -2.99
N ASN A 91 4.81 -13.42 -3.53
CA ASN A 91 5.14 -14.67 -2.83
C ASN A 91 4.45 -14.80 -1.46
N LEU A 92 3.16 -14.42 -1.39
CA LEU A 92 2.32 -14.51 -0.20
C LEU A 92 1.41 -15.74 -0.19
N THR A 93 1.39 -16.52 -1.28
CA THR A 93 0.48 -17.67 -1.44
C THR A 93 0.62 -18.71 -0.32
N LYS A 94 1.83 -18.93 0.20
CA LYS A 94 2.09 -19.90 1.28
C LYS A 94 1.52 -19.47 2.64
N CYS A 95 1.35 -18.17 2.87
CA CYS A 95 0.83 -17.60 4.12
C CYS A 95 -0.56 -16.96 3.93
N ALA A 96 -1.26 -17.29 2.84
CA ALA A 96 -2.55 -16.69 2.50
C ALA A 96 -3.59 -16.84 3.62
N ASP A 97 -3.64 -18.01 4.26
CA ASP A 97 -4.58 -18.32 5.33
C ASP A 97 -3.98 -18.13 6.74
N THR A 98 -2.78 -17.56 6.85
CA THR A 98 -2.16 -17.18 8.12
C THR A 98 -2.62 -15.78 8.52
N ILE A 99 -2.94 -15.58 9.81
CA ILE A 99 -3.27 -14.25 10.35
C ILE A 99 -2.11 -13.27 10.20
N ILE A 100 -2.40 -12.00 9.91
CA ILE A 100 -1.38 -10.96 9.77
C ILE A 100 -0.60 -10.79 11.10
N GLY A 101 -1.32 -10.79 12.23
CA GLY A 101 -0.74 -10.55 13.55
C GLY A 101 -0.23 -9.12 13.75
N ASP A 102 0.35 -8.87 14.91
CA ASP A 102 1.00 -7.62 15.31
C ASP A 102 2.10 -7.89 16.36
N GLN A 103 2.48 -6.89 17.14
CA GLN A 103 3.48 -7.04 18.21
C GLN A 103 3.03 -7.93 19.38
N ARG A 104 1.72 -8.15 19.54
CA ARG A 104 1.12 -8.92 20.65
C ARG A 104 0.61 -10.28 20.18
N ILE A 105 0.16 -10.37 18.93
CA ILE A 105 -0.42 -11.56 18.32
C ILE A 105 0.54 -12.05 17.25
N ARG A 106 1.12 -13.23 17.46
CA ARG A 106 1.99 -13.85 16.47
C ARG A 106 1.19 -14.17 15.20
N GLY A 107 1.68 -13.71 14.06
CA GLY A 107 1.11 -13.99 12.74
C GLY A 107 2.22 -14.29 11.73
N VAL A 108 2.08 -13.73 10.53
CA VAL A 108 3.13 -13.78 9.51
C VAL A 108 4.43 -13.10 9.96
N SER A 109 5.54 -13.40 9.29
CA SER A 109 6.81 -12.72 9.53
C SER A 109 6.73 -11.23 9.21
N GLY A 110 7.67 -10.42 9.75
CA GLY A 110 7.73 -8.99 9.44
C GLY A 110 7.84 -8.70 7.95
N GLY A 111 8.64 -9.49 7.22
CA GLY A 111 8.76 -9.35 5.77
C GLY A 111 7.54 -9.77 4.98
N GLU A 112 6.82 -10.80 5.42
CA GLU A 112 5.51 -11.15 4.84
C GLU A 112 4.48 -10.06 5.10
N ARG A 113 4.46 -9.48 6.31
CA ARG A 113 3.56 -8.37 6.64
C ARG A 113 3.85 -7.14 5.78
N LYS A 114 5.12 -6.79 5.58
CA LYS A 114 5.50 -5.67 4.70
C LYS A 114 5.10 -5.93 3.25
N ARG A 115 5.29 -7.16 2.75
CA ARG A 115 4.79 -7.57 1.43
C ARG A 115 3.27 -7.53 1.35
N ALA A 116 2.54 -7.90 2.40
CA ALA A 116 1.09 -7.77 2.45
C ALA A 116 0.63 -6.31 2.38
N ASN A 117 1.37 -5.38 3.00
CA ASN A 117 1.11 -3.93 2.91
C ASN A 117 1.28 -3.44 1.46
N ILE A 118 2.39 -3.81 0.82
CA ILE A 118 2.62 -3.52 -0.61
C ILE A 118 1.53 -4.15 -1.48
N ALA A 119 1.12 -5.39 -1.20
CA ALA A 119 0.05 -6.07 -1.90
C ALA A 119 -1.27 -5.27 -1.85
N SER A 120 -1.62 -4.74 -0.68
CA SER A 120 -2.86 -3.98 -0.49
C SER A 120 -2.93 -2.72 -1.37
N GLU A 121 -1.78 -2.10 -1.62
CA GLU A 121 -1.63 -0.93 -2.49
C GLU A 121 -1.62 -1.30 -3.98
N LEU A 122 -0.92 -2.38 -4.34
CA LEU A 122 -0.84 -2.89 -5.71
C LEU A 122 -2.17 -3.45 -6.25
N LEU A 123 -3.11 -3.83 -5.39
CA LEU A 123 -4.43 -4.30 -5.81
C LEU A 123 -5.12 -3.31 -6.76
N THR A 124 -4.91 -2.01 -6.57
CA THR A 124 -5.53 -0.95 -7.40
C THR A 124 -4.84 -0.69 -8.73
N ASP A 125 -3.83 -1.48 -9.08
CA ASP A 125 -2.99 -1.32 -10.28
C ASP A 125 -2.51 0.14 -10.48
N PRO A 126 -1.83 0.72 -9.46
CA PRO A 126 -1.39 2.10 -9.52
C PRO A 126 -0.28 2.29 -10.55
N SER A 127 -0.28 3.43 -11.26
CA SER A 127 0.78 3.77 -12.21
C SER A 127 2.10 4.19 -11.53
N VAL A 128 2.01 4.70 -10.30
CA VAL A 128 3.16 5.11 -9.47
C VAL A 128 2.97 4.56 -8.07
N ILE A 129 4.01 3.98 -7.50
CA ILE A 129 4.04 3.55 -6.10
C ILE A 129 5.11 4.32 -5.33
N LEU A 130 4.71 4.93 -4.21
CA LEU A 130 5.58 5.60 -3.26
C LEU A 130 5.75 4.67 -2.06
N LEU A 131 7.00 4.31 -1.75
CA LEU A 131 7.34 3.39 -0.67
C LEU A 131 8.14 4.15 0.39
N ASP A 132 7.58 4.31 1.58
CA ASP A 132 8.28 4.91 2.71
C ASP A 132 9.01 3.83 3.51
N GLU A 133 10.34 3.88 3.47
CA GLU A 133 11.28 2.92 4.08
C GLU A 133 10.88 1.44 3.91
N PRO A 134 10.75 0.93 2.67
CA PRO A 134 10.26 -0.44 2.42
C PRO A 134 11.16 -1.55 2.98
N THR A 135 12.42 -1.24 3.30
CA THR A 135 13.42 -2.18 3.81
C THR A 135 13.67 -2.05 5.31
N SER A 136 13.00 -1.13 6.01
CA SER A 136 13.20 -0.92 7.43
C SER A 136 12.53 -2.04 8.24
N GLY A 137 13.27 -2.65 9.17
CA GLY A 137 12.77 -3.75 10.01
C GLY A 137 12.69 -5.13 9.33
N LEU A 138 13.31 -5.29 8.14
CA LEU A 138 13.55 -6.59 7.49
C LEU A 138 14.87 -7.22 7.94
#